data_AF-A0AAN2BK83-F1
#
_entry.id   AF-A0AAN2BK83-F1
#
_cell.length_a   1.000
_cell.length_b   1.000
_cell.length_c   1.000
_cell.angle_alpha   90.00
_cell.angle_beta   90.00
_cell.angle_gamma   90.00
#
_symmetry.space_group_name_H-M   'P 1'
#
loop_
_entity.id
_entity.type
_entity.pdbx_description
1 polymer ?
#
loop_
_entity_poly.entity_id
_entity_poly.type
_entity_poly.pdbx_seq_one_letter_code
_entity_poly.pdbx_strand_id
1 'polypeptide(L)'
;MSIFYAKQGLSSCQIGGAVSLAIIHDLQVNLSSLPGFPQVTVLSLKDGFFPIELSWSSDGEGVKSVAFELEEGKAFAAAKRFQDRKSFDRDIFESVQSAMARLEGVACVK
;
A
#
# COMPACT_ATOMS: atom_id res chain seq x y z
N MET A 1 -13.06 -7.10 -3.18
CA MET A 1 -13.26 -8.55 -2.95
C MET A 1 -11.95 -9.11 -2.41
N SER A 2 -11.94 -9.80 -1.28
CA SER A 2 -10.71 -10.26 -0.65
C SER A 2 -10.37 -11.70 -1.07
N ILE A 3 -9.12 -11.91 -1.48
CA ILE A 3 -8.55 -13.22 -1.81
C ILE A 3 -7.84 -13.76 -0.57
N PHE A 4 -8.10 -15.02 -0.22
CA PHE A 4 -7.46 -15.74 0.88
C PHE A 4 -6.45 -16.76 0.35
N TYR A 5 -5.21 -16.68 0.84
CA TYR A 5 -4.10 -17.55 0.46
C TYR A 5 -3.94 -18.65 1.51
N ALA A 6 -4.57 -19.80 1.26
CA ALA A 6 -4.63 -20.91 2.21
C ALA A 6 -3.25 -21.49 2.58
N LYS A 7 -2.28 -21.48 1.66
CA LYS A 7 -0.92 -21.98 1.91
C LYS A 7 -0.16 -21.13 2.94
N GLN A 8 -0.40 -19.83 2.96
CA GLN A 8 0.27 -18.88 3.83
C GLN A 8 -0.58 -18.48 5.04
N GLY A 9 -1.88 -18.82 5.05
CA GLY A 9 -2.81 -18.43 6.11
C GLY A 9 -3.12 -16.93 6.14
N LEU A 10 -2.90 -16.24 5.02
CA LEU A 10 -2.99 -14.79 4.91
C LEU A 10 -4.03 -14.36 3.89
N SER A 11 -4.59 -13.17 4.07
CA SER A 11 -5.52 -12.53 3.15
C SER A 11 -4.88 -11.34 2.43
N SER A 12 -5.32 -11.08 1.21
CA SER A 12 -5.03 -9.83 0.48
C SER A 12 -5.35 -8.57 1.28
N CYS A 13 -6.37 -8.61 2.16
CA CYS A 13 -6.66 -7.52 3.09
C CYS A 13 -5.54 -7.26 4.10
N GLN A 14 -4.84 -8.29 4.57
CA GLN A 14 -3.69 -8.11 5.47
C GLN A 14 -2.48 -7.51 4.76
N ILE A 15 -2.30 -7.84 3.47
CA ILE A 15 -1.29 -7.17 2.62
C ILE A 15 -1.64 -5.69 2.49
N GLY A 16 -2.90 -5.38 2.18
CA GLY A 16 -3.39 -3.99 2.12
C GLY A 16 -3.24 -3.25 3.45
N GLY A 17 -3.54 -3.92 4.57
CA GLY A 17 -3.34 -3.38 5.91
C GLY A 17 -1.87 -3.10 6.24
N ALA A 18 -0.95 -3.98 5.82
CA ALA A 18 0.48 -3.76 5.98
C ALA A 18 0.96 -2.54 5.18
N VAL A 19 0.46 -2.36 3.95
CA VAL A 19 0.73 -1.16 3.14
C VAL A 19 0.17 0.09 3.80
N SER A 20 -1.08 0.07 4.27
CA SER A 20 -1.67 1.19 5.00
C SER A 20 -0.89 1.56 6.27
N LEU A 21 -0.37 0.55 7.00
CA LEU A 21 0.45 0.79 8.19
C LEU A 21 1.78 1.48 7.82
N ALA A 22 2.40 1.10 6.70
CA ALA A 22 3.59 1.78 6.18
C ALA A 22 3.28 3.24 5.82
N ILE A 23 2.12 3.53 5.19
CA ILE A 23 1.67 4.90 4.90
C ILE A 23 1.46 5.70 6.18
N ILE A 24 0.82 5.12 7.19
CA ILE A 24 0.61 5.78 8.49
C ILE A 24 1.94 6.11 9.17
N HIS A 25 2.91 5.19 9.09
CA HIS A 25 4.23 5.46 9.64
C HIS A 25 4.94 6.60 8.90
N ASP A 26 4.85 6.63 7.57
CA ASP A 26 5.40 7.71 6.76
C ASP A 26 4.77 9.07 7.14
N LEU A 27 3.46 9.11 7.34
CA LEU A 27 2.73 10.29 7.84
C LEU A 27 3.23 10.76 9.21
N GLN A 28 3.49 9.84 10.13
CA GLN A 28 3.98 10.15 11.48
C GLN A 28 5.39 10.75 11.45
N VAL A 29 6.23 10.31 10.52
CA VAL A 29 7.63 10.75 10.41
C VAL A 29 7.76 12.03 9.59
N ASN A 30 7.15 12.07 8.42
CA ASN A 30 7.34 13.15 7.44
C ASN A 30 6.30 14.28 7.56
N LEU A 31 5.25 14.10 8.39
CA LEU A 31 4.19 15.09 8.61
C LEU A 31 3.61 15.65 7.30
N SER A 32 3.60 14.84 6.24
CA SER A 32 3.12 15.26 4.93
C SER A 32 1.63 15.61 4.99
N SER A 33 1.29 16.77 4.43
CA SER A 33 -0.09 17.24 4.36
C SER A 33 -0.81 16.48 3.25
N LEU A 34 -1.34 15.31 3.56
CA LEU A 34 -2.17 14.57 2.60
C LEU A 34 -3.55 15.22 2.46
N PRO A 35 -4.07 15.37 1.22
CA PRO A 35 -5.43 15.85 0.99
C PRO A 35 -6.50 14.84 1.47
N GLY A 36 -6.11 13.59 1.72
CA GLY A 36 -6.94 12.52 2.26
C GLY A 36 -6.13 11.22 2.40
N PHE A 37 -6.70 10.20 3.04
CA PHE A 37 -6.04 8.89 3.12
C PHE A 37 -6.24 8.13 1.79
N PRO A 38 -5.18 7.60 1.16
CA PRO A 38 -5.30 6.88 -0.10
C PRO A 38 -6.03 5.55 0.09
N GLN A 39 -6.83 5.18 -0.91
CA GLN A 39 -7.42 3.86 -0.99
C GLN A 39 -6.35 2.89 -1.49
N VAL A 40 -6.14 1.81 -0.73
CA VAL A 40 -5.22 0.73 -1.08
C VAL A 40 -5.99 -0.43 -1.70
N THR A 41 -5.71 -0.74 -2.96
CA THR A 41 -6.27 -1.88 -3.67
C THR A 41 -5.19 -2.89 -3.96
N VAL A 42 -5.32 -4.10 -3.42
CA VAL A 42 -4.41 -5.22 -3.70
C VAL A 42 -5.07 -6.10 -4.76
N LEU A 43 -4.40 -6.23 -5.90
CA LEU A 43 -4.83 -7.08 -7.00
C LEU A 43 -4.28 -8.51 -6.85
N SER A 44 -4.83 -9.43 -7.64
CA SER A 44 -4.41 -10.84 -7.62
C SER A 44 -2.93 -10.99 -7.97
N LEU A 45 -2.27 -11.97 -7.33
CA LEU A 45 -0.89 -12.36 -7.63
C LEU A 45 -0.74 -12.66 -9.13
N LYS A 46 0.23 -12.01 -9.77
CA LYS A 46 0.59 -12.22 -11.17
C LYS A 46 2.10 -12.42 -11.26
N ASP A 47 2.54 -13.54 -11.81
CA ASP A 47 3.96 -13.84 -12.07
C ASP A 47 4.89 -13.71 -10.84
N GLY A 48 4.38 -13.98 -9.62
CA GLY A 48 5.16 -13.87 -8.37
C GLY A 48 5.18 -12.47 -7.75
N PHE A 49 4.41 -11.54 -8.30
CA PHE A 49 4.26 -10.18 -7.79
C PHE A 49 2.81 -9.85 -7.48
N PHE A 50 2.60 -9.06 -6.42
CA PHE A 50 1.33 -8.47 -6.06
C PHE A 50 1.26 -7.05 -6.62
N PRO A 51 0.42 -6.81 -7.63
CA PRO A 51 0.11 -5.45 -8.05
C PRO A 51 -0.72 -4.76 -6.96
N ILE A 52 -0.26 -3.59 -6.54
CA ILE A 52 -0.90 -2.76 -5.53
C ILE A 52 -1.14 -1.38 -6.15
N GLU A 53 -2.37 -0.92 -6.04
CA GLU A 53 -2.78 0.38 -6.51
C GLU A 53 -3.13 1.26 -5.31
N LEU A 54 -2.52 2.44 -5.26
CA LEU A 54 -2.90 3.53 -4.37
C LEU A 54 -3.71 4.53 -5.18
N SER A 55 -4.90 4.88 -4.70
CA SER A 55 -5.73 5.88 -5.36
C SER A 55 -6.20 6.96 -4.41
N TRP A 56 -6.27 8.18 -4.92
CA TRP A 56 -6.95 9.31 -4.31
C TRP A 56 -8.11 9.76 -5.19
N SER A 57 -9.24 10.00 -4.55
CA SER A 57 -10.32 10.78 -5.13
C SER A 57 -10.36 12.10 -4.39
N SER A 58 -10.07 13.19 -5.09
CA SER A 58 -10.32 14.54 -4.58
C SER A 58 -11.57 15.09 -5.27
N ASP A 59 -12.41 15.81 -4.51
CA ASP A 59 -13.62 16.41 -5.06
C ASP A 59 -13.27 17.34 -6.23
N GLY A 60 -13.66 16.92 -7.44
CA GLY A 60 -13.54 17.73 -8.66
C GLY A 60 -12.36 17.42 -9.59
N GLU A 61 -11.35 16.64 -9.19
CA GLU A 61 -10.14 16.39 -10.02
C GLU A 61 -10.03 14.97 -10.61
N GLY A 62 -11.06 14.14 -10.46
CA GLY A 62 -11.02 12.74 -10.91
C GLY A 62 -10.15 11.85 -10.03
N VAL A 63 -10.14 10.54 -10.32
CA VAL A 63 -9.37 9.56 -9.55
C VAL A 63 -7.92 9.58 -10.03
N LYS A 64 -7.00 9.93 -9.13
CA LYS A 64 -5.55 9.82 -9.37
C LYS A 64 -5.09 8.51 -8.75
N SER A 65 -4.45 7.65 -9.52
CA SER A 65 -3.91 6.39 -9.00
C SER A 65 -2.48 6.14 -9.43
N VAL A 66 -1.74 5.44 -8.56
CA VAL A 66 -0.38 4.98 -8.79
C VAL A 66 -0.34 3.51 -8.44
N ALA A 67 0.14 2.70 -9.38
CA ALA A 67 0.37 1.28 -9.17
C ALA A 67 1.86 0.99 -8.93
N PHE A 68 2.12 0.02 -8.07
CA PHE A 68 3.44 -0.57 -7.86
C PHE A 68 3.30 -2.07 -7.59
N GLU A 69 4.40 -2.79 -7.68
CA GLU A 69 4.41 -4.24 -7.49
C GLU A 69 5.23 -4.61 -6.25
N LEU A 70 4.70 -5.52 -5.44
CA LEU A 70 5.43 -6.14 -4.33
C LEU A 70 5.72 -7.59 -4.64
N GLU A 71 6.96 -8.00 -4.42
CA GLU A 71 7.36 -9.41 -4.50
C GLU A 71 6.56 -10.25 -3.49
N GLU A 72 6.12 -11.45 -3.90
CA GLU A 72 5.30 -12.35 -3.09
C GLU A 72 5.86 -12.58 -1.67
N GLY A 73 7.16 -12.85 -1.57
CA GLY A 73 7.83 -13.09 -0.29
C GLY A 73 7.77 -11.88 0.65
N LYS A 74 7.99 -10.68 0.12
CA LYS A 74 7.95 -9.42 0.89
C LYS A 74 6.52 -9.07 1.31
N ALA A 75 5.56 -9.24 0.41
CA ALA A 75 4.15 -8.97 0.69
C ALA A 75 3.62 -9.89 1.81
N PHE A 76 3.99 -11.18 1.80
CA PHE A 76 3.59 -12.09 2.87
C PHE A 76 4.32 -11.83 4.18
N ALA A 77 5.62 -11.50 4.15
CA ALA A 77 6.35 -11.11 5.35
C ALA A 77 5.70 -9.88 6.02
N ALA A 78 5.36 -8.87 5.22
CA ALA A 78 4.69 -7.66 5.69
C ALA A 78 3.28 -7.95 6.24
N ALA A 79 2.49 -8.75 5.54
CA ALA A 79 1.16 -9.16 6.00
C ALA A 79 1.21 -9.96 7.31
N LYS A 80 2.22 -10.81 7.49
CA LYS A 80 2.45 -11.56 8.73
C LYS A 80 2.83 -10.62 9.88
N ARG A 81 3.72 -9.66 9.64
CA ARG A 81 4.08 -8.63 10.64
C ARG A 81 2.87 -7.77 11.04
N PHE A 82 2.03 -7.42 10.07
CA PHE A 82 0.77 -6.73 10.32
C PHE A 82 -0.19 -7.56 11.20
N GLN A 83 -0.33 -8.86 10.90
CA GLN A 83 -1.15 -9.77 11.72
C GLN A 83 -0.62 -9.89 13.15
N ASP A 84 0.70 -9.95 13.33
CA ASP A 84 1.37 -9.97 14.63
C ASP A 84 1.27 -8.64 15.41
N ARG A 85 0.59 -7.61 14.85
CA ARG A 85 0.53 -6.23 15.39
C ARG A 85 1.91 -5.64 15.67
N LYS A 86 2.92 -6.06 14.90
CA LYS A 86 4.26 -5.50 14.95
C LYS A 86 4.32 -4.21 14.13
N SER A 87 5.44 -3.51 14.24
CA SER A 87 5.70 -2.30 13.46
C SER A 87 5.67 -2.58 11.95
N PHE A 88 5.65 -1.51 11.16
CA PHE A 88 5.69 -1.58 9.70
C PHE A 88 6.92 -2.37 9.21
N ASP A 89 6.77 -2.98 8.04
CA ASP A 89 7.84 -3.74 7.41
C ASP A 89 8.71 -2.81 6.56
N ARG A 90 10.02 -2.78 6.88
CA ARG A 90 10.99 -1.94 6.17
C ARG A 90 11.20 -2.38 4.73
N ASP A 91 10.98 -3.65 4.42
CA ASP A 91 11.23 -4.21 3.09
C ASP A 91 10.20 -3.74 2.05
N ILE A 92 9.01 -3.31 2.51
CA ILE A 92 7.98 -2.71 1.65
C ILE A 92 7.90 -1.19 1.80
N PHE A 93 8.48 -0.64 2.88
CA PHE A 93 8.33 0.77 3.23
C PHE A 93 8.84 1.70 2.13
N GLU A 94 10.02 1.43 1.57
CA GLU A 94 10.61 2.24 0.49
C GLU A 94 9.72 2.26 -0.76
N SER A 95 9.19 1.10 -1.16
CA SER A 95 8.27 1.00 -2.30
C SER A 95 6.98 1.77 -2.06
N VAL A 96 6.42 1.68 -0.85
CA VAL A 96 5.21 2.39 -0.45
C VAL A 96 5.45 3.91 -0.40
N GLN A 97 6.57 4.34 0.20
CA GLN A 97 6.94 5.76 0.29
C GLN A 97 7.17 6.37 -1.09
N SER A 98 7.86 5.66 -1.98
CA SER A 98 8.06 6.09 -3.37
C SER A 98 6.72 6.20 -4.12
N ALA A 99 5.82 5.23 -3.93
CA ALA A 99 4.49 5.27 -4.54
C ALA A 99 3.65 6.45 -4.00
N MET A 100 3.73 6.73 -2.69
CA MET A 100 3.09 7.88 -2.07
C MET A 100 3.62 9.21 -2.61
N ALA A 101 4.94 9.38 -2.68
CA ALA A 101 5.55 10.59 -3.24
C ALA A 101 5.16 10.81 -4.71
N ARG A 102 5.04 9.73 -5.49
CA ARG A 102 4.53 9.80 -6.88
C ARG A 102 3.05 10.17 -6.91
N LEU A 103 2.24 9.63 -6.00
CA LEU A 103 0.82 9.95 -5.90
C LEU A 103 0.61 11.42 -5.52
N GLU A 104 1.41 11.94 -4.58
CA GLU A 104 1.48 13.38 -4.25
C GLU A 104 1.91 14.21 -5.46
N GLY A 105 2.94 13.76 -6.18
CA GLY A 105 3.39 14.43 -7.41
C GLY A 105 2.28 14.55 -8.45
N VAL A 106 1.48 13.50 -8.67
CA VAL A 106 0.33 13.53 -9.60
C VAL A 106 -0.83 14.35 -9.02
N ALA A 107 -1.02 14.31 -7.70
CA ALA A 107 -2.06 15.07 -7.00
C ALA A 107 -1.80 16.58 -6.97
N CYS A 108 -0.53 17.00 -6.87
CA CYS A 108 -0.13 18.39 -6.65
C CYS A 108 0.25 19.14 -7.93
N VAL A 109 0.10 18.55 -9.13
CA VAL A 109 0.18 19.32 -10.38
C VAL A 109 -1.05 20.23 -10.47
N LYS A 110 -0.90 21.45 -9.95
CA LYS A 110 -1.77 22.60 -10.20
C LYS A 110 -1.35 23.32 -11.48
#